data_AF-A0A239CE28-F1
#
_entry.id   AF-A0A239CE28-F1
#
_cell.length_a   1.000
_cell.length_b   1.000
_cell.length_c   1.000
_cell.angle_alpha   90.00
_cell.angle_beta   90.00
_cell.angle_gamma   90.00
#
_symmetry.space_group_name_H-M   'P 1'
#
loop_
_entity.id
_entity.type
_entity.pdbx_description
1 polymer ?
#
loop_
_entity_poly.entity_id
_entity_poly.type
_entity_poly.pdbx_seq_one_letter_code
_entity_poly.pdbx_strand_id
1 'polypeptide(L)'
;MEKGIYYLLILFFSSCGVFKEDQTVNNINNRANDVTLAMKGYQPIDPIKILVKTQNDSISMNQIINQLPNEATRIAIGKINQNGSIAFGPFNVAKAGESYTVIVDYIKYITTSIPAEYNEEYQIDDYATNSLKRDWLKIYNGEANPKKELFTKLDTTLIGKKIINRQTELRTNHGVVSTQKREYRFIVDTKKKSFSHKVKIPVYVGVGLRIQASVTVVKDSLSLNLGSLYGLAIAASKDQLNGTLVIQTLGISGENISPAVPIPDRINETTIQAAMQSLATIKSKIYDVKTQITPQVVAFGLPYSIEGAKDLIESSLHTDPPLVIINSKREINFQEKNLN
;
A
#
# COMPACT_ATOMS: atom_id res chain seq x y z
N MET A 1 -29.32 -4.54 73.94
CA MET A 1 -27.98 -3.94 73.81
C MET A 1 -27.11 -4.87 72.98
N GLU A 2 -26.71 -4.37 71.82
CA GLU A 2 -25.40 -4.60 71.18
C GLU A 2 -24.90 -6.04 71.03
N LYS A 3 -25.15 -6.64 69.86
CA LYS A 3 -24.14 -7.48 69.19
C LYS A 3 -24.05 -7.05 67.73
N GLY A 4 -22.96 -6.33 67.46
CA GLY A 4 -22.68 -5.61 66.23
C GLY A 4 -22.57 -6.52 65.01
N ILE A 5 -23.47 -6.25 64.07
CA ILE A 5 -23.35 -6.56 62.65
C ILE A 5 -22.25 -5.65 62.10
N TYR A 6 -21.01 -6.10 62.15
CA TYR A 6 -19.86 -5.40 61.55
C TYR A 6 -18.86 -6.43 61.06
N TYR A 7 -19.14 -7.16 59.97
CA TYR A 7 -18.10 -7.84 59.16
C TYR A 7 -18.71 -8.37 57.86
N LEU A 8 -19.22 -7.48 56.99
CA LEU A 8 -19.40 -7.85 55.58
C LEU A 8 -19.59 -6.63 54.65
N LEU A 9 -18.68 -5.66 54.68
CA LEU A 9 -18.77 -4.53 53.74
C LEU A 9 -17.43 -3.91 53.37
N ILE A 10 -16.42 -4.75 53.13
CA ILE A 10 -15.16 -4.31 52.50
C ILE A 10 -14.73 -5.39 51.51
N LEU A 11 -14.48 -4.97 50.27
CA LEU A 11 -13.99 -5.68 49.08
C LEU A 11 -15.07 -5.98 48.05
N PHE A 12 -15.33 -5.00 47.17
CA PHE A 12 -15.35 -5.15 45.70
C PHE A 12 -15.69 -3.79 45.07
N PHE A 13 -14.86 -2.78 45.31
CA PHE A 13 -14.74 -1.63 44.40
C PHE A 13 -13.46 -1.80 43.59
N SER A 14 -13.42 -2.88 42.79
CA SER A 14 -12.51 -2.97 41.65
C SER A 14 -13.02 -1.98 40.62
N SER A 15 -12.55 -0.73 40.70
CA SER A 15 -12.77 0.25 39.66
C SER A 15 -12.31 -0.35 38.33
N CYS A 16 -13.24 -0.61 37.41
CA CYS A 16 -12.91 -0.71 36.01
C CYS A 16 -12.35 0.66 35.62
N GLY A 17 -11.03 0.79 35.65
CA GLY A 17 -10.34 1.82 34.90
C GLY A 17 -10.65 1.57 33.43
N VAL A 18 -11.75 2.14 32.94
CA VAL A 18 -12.00 2.27 31.51
C VAL A 18 -10.90 3.19 31.02
N PHE A 19 -9.80 2.59 30.55
CA PHE A 19 -8.89 3.26 29.64
C PHE A 19 -9.76 3.78 28.50
N LYS A 20 -10.03 5.09 28.50
CA LYS A 20 -10.50 5.79 27.30
C LYS A 20 -9.37 5.69 26.29
N GLU A 21 -9.38 4.59 25.56
CA GLU A 21 -8.55 4.41 24.40
C GLU A 21 -8.94 5.51 23.42
N ASP A 22 -7.96 6.35 23.09
CA ASP A 22 -8.14 7.52 22.24
C ASP A 22 -8.52 7.07 20.82
N GLN A 23 -9.82 6.89 20.58
CA GLN A 23 -10.42 6.48 19.31
C GLN A 23 -10.45 7.59 18.27
N THR A 24 -9.41 8.44 18.24
CA THR A 24 -9.24 9.34 17.11
C THR A 24 -9.05 8.52 15.84
N VAL A 25 -9.65 8.96 14.74
CA VAL A 25 -9.55 8.34 13.40
C VAL A 25 -8.10 8.08 13.02
N ASN A 26 -7.16 8.91 13.49
CA ASN A 26 -5.73 8.76 13.28
C ASN A 26 -5.14 7.51 13.97
N ASN A 27 -5.50 7.25 15.23
CA ASN A 27 -5.01 6.09 15.98
C ASN A 27 -5.59 4.77 15.45
N ILE A 28 -6.87 4.79 15.04
CA ILE A 28 -7.52 3.63 14.38
C ILE A 28 -6.85 3.35 13.03
N ASN A 29 -6.57 4.38 12.24
CA ASN A 29 -5.84 4.23 10.99
C ASN A 29 -4.45 3.63 11.20
N ASN A 30 -3.66 4.16 12.16
CA ASN A 30 -2.34 3.62 12.44
C ASN A 30 -2.37 2.13 12.83
N ARG A 31 -3.37 1.70 13.62
CA ARG A 31 -3.55 0.29 13.97
C ARG A 31 -4.04 -0.58 12.83
N ALA A 32 -5.03 -0.13 12.06
CA ALA A 32 -5.48 -0.84 10.86
C ALA A 32 -4.34 -0.98 9.85
N ASN A 33 -3.47 0.04 9.77
CA ASN A 33 -2.28 0.05 8.93
C ASN A 33 -1.22 -0.98 9.39
N ASP A 34 -1.11 -1.21 10.69
CA ASP A 34 -0.18 -2.18 11.26
C ASP A 34 -0.66 -3.64 11.06
N VAL A 35 -1.97 -3.87 11.11
CA VAL A 35 -2.57 -5.22 11.04
C VAL A 35 -2.82 -5.69 9.60
N THR A 36 -3.00 -4.79 8.63
CA THR A 36 -3.33 -5.17 7.25
C THR A 36 -2.09 -5.55 6.44
N LEU A 37 -1.53 -6.73 6.76
CA LEU A 37 -0.43 -7.37 6.02
C LEU A 37 -0.81 -7.69 4.55
N ALA A 38 -2.09 -7.88 4.26
CA ALA A 38 -2.60 -8.24 2.94
C ALA A 38 -2.29 -7.21 1.83
N MET A 39 -1.96 -5.98 2.22
CA MET A 39 -1.69 -4.86 1.31
C MET A 39 -0.23 -4.40 1.31
N LYS A 40 0.61 -4.90 2.21
CA LYS A 40 2.03 -4.57 2.24
C LYS A 40 2.72 -5.34 1.11
N GLY A 41 2.97 -4.65 0.02
CA GLY A 41 3.81 -5.13 -1.08
C GLY A 41 3.15 -5.04 -2.44
N TYR A 42 1.86 -5.38 -2.60
CA TYR A 42 1.24 -5.42 -3.92
C TYR A 42 0.94 -4.00 -4.45
N GLN A 43 1.71 -3.58 -5.45
CA GLN A 43 1.57 -2.30 -6.12
C GLN A 43 1.08 -2.51 -7.55
N PRO A 44 -0.22 -2.28 -7.84
CA PRO A 44 -0.72 -2.35 -9.21
C PRO A 44 -0.12 -1.23 -10.05
N ILE A 45 0.15 -1.55 -11.31
CA ILE A 45 0.70 -0.62 -12.30
C ILE A 45 -0.08 -0.75 -13.61
N ASP A 46 0.07 0.24 -14.50
CA ASP A 46 -0.43 0.10 -15.85
C ASP A 46 0.29 -1.06 -16.56
N PRO A 47 -0.43 -1.95 -17.27
CA PRO A 47 0.18 -3.18 -17.74
C PRO A 47 1.33 -2.95 -18.73
N ILE A 48 2.50 -3.51 -18.43
CA ILE A 48 3.70 -3.38 -19.26
C ILE A 48 3.88 -4.65 -20.07
N LYS A 49 4.07 -4.52 -21.38
CA LYS A 49 4.36 -5.66 -22.26
C LYS A 49 5.72 -6.27 -21.88
N ILE A 50 5.75 -7.59 -21.74
CA ILE A 50 7.01 -8.32 -21.58
C ILE A 50 7.67 -8.59 -22.93
N LEU A 51 8.98 -8.78 -22.90
CA LEU A 51 9.73 -9.29 -24.04
C LEU A 51 9.72 -10.81 -23.99
N VAL A 52 9.47 -11.47 -25.12
CA VAL A 52 9.45 -12.94 -25.22
C VAL A 52 10.53 -13.37 -26.21
N LYS A 53 11.44 -14.24 -25.76
CA LYS A 53 12.42 -14.93 -26.60
C LYS A 53 12.09 -16.41 -26.64
N THR A 54 11.68 -16.90 -27.80
CA THR A 54 11.39 -18.31 -28.04
C THR A 54 12.63 -19.01 -28.58
N GLN A 55 13.02 -20.13 -27.98
CA GLN A 55 14.12 -20.97 -28.52
C GLN A 55 13.67 -21.85 -29.68
N ASN A 56 12.35 -22.08 -29.84
CA ASN A 56 11.72 -22.82 -30.93
C ASN A 56 10.53 -22.02 -31.50
N ASP A 57 10.33 -22.04 -32.81
CA ASP A 57 9.44 -21.14 -33.57
C ASP A 57 7.92 -21.31 -33.34
N SER A 58 7.46 -22.16 -32.42
CA SER A 58 6.01 -22.30 -32.19
C SER A 58 5.66 -22.79 -30.79
N ILE A 59 5.32 -21.84 -29.93
CA ILE A 59 4.54 -22.10 -28.71
C ILE A 59 3.21 -21.42 -28.92
N SER A 60 2.13 -22.20 -28.86
CA SER A 60 0.81 -21.59 -28.96
C SER A 60 0.57 -20.78 -27.69
N MET A 61 -0.01 -19.61 -27.84
CA MET A 61 -0.26 -18.69 -26.73
C MET A 61 -1.09 -19.34 -25.60
N ASN A 62 -1.91 -20.34 -25.93
CA ASN A 62 -2.67 -21.16 -24.99
C ASN A 62 -1.81 -22.11 -24.13
N GLN A 63 -0.54 -22.34 -24.47
CA GLN A 63 0.39 -23.09 -23.62
C GLN A 63 0.99 -22.21 -22.52
N ILE A 64 1.10 -20.89 -22.76
CA ILE A 64 1.66 -19.94 -21.80
C ILE A 64 0.79 -19.87 -20.55
N ILE A 65 -0.53 -19.97 -20.67
CA ILE A 65 -1.40 -19.87 -19.51
C ILE A 65 -1.24 -21.04 -18.53
N ASN A 66 -0.94 -22.24 -19.04
CA ASN A 66 -0.67 -23.40 -18.22
C ASN A 66 0.66 -23.28 -17.45
N GLN A 67 1.51 -22.33 -17.84
CA GLN A 67 2.77 -22.00 -17.17
C GLN A 67 2.62 -20.87 -16.14
N LEU A 68 1.41 -20.37 -15.90
CA LEU A 68 1.11 -19.39 -14.84
C LEU A 68 0.53 -20.15 -13.62
N PRO A 69 1.38 -20.64 -12.70
CA PRO A 69 0.95 -21.57 -11.65
C PRO A 69 0.11 -20.88 -10.57
N ASN A 70 0.27 -19.57 -10.39
CA ASN A 70 -0.40 -18.84 -9.32
C ASN A 70 -1.70 -18.20 -9.81
N GLU A 71 -2.68 -18.13 -8.93
CA GLU A 71 -3.93 -17.42 -9.12
C GLU A 71 -4.28 -16.72 -7.80
N ALA A 72 -4.63 -15.44 -7.86
CA ALA A 72 -5.02 -14.70 -6.68
C ALA A 72 -5.96 -13.54 -7.00
N THR A 73 -6.80 -13.19 -6.03
CA THR A 73 -7.45 -11.88 -5.97
C THR A 73 -6.64 -10.98 -5.04
N ARG A 74 -6.23 -9.81 -5.52
CA ARG A 74 -5.46 -8.80 -4.79
C ARG A 74 -6.28 -7.53 -4.69
N ILE A 75 -6.18 -6.85 -3.55
CA ILE A 75 -6.81 -5.55 -3.32
C ILE A 75 -5.71 -4.56 -2.95
N ALA A 76 -5.71 -3.41 -3.60
CA ALA A 76 -4.81 -2.30 -3.32
C ALA A 76 -5.63 -1.02 -3.19
N ILE A 77 -5.37 -0.25 -2.14
CA ILE A 77 -6.02 1.05 -1.92
C ILE A 77 -4.92 2.10 -2.00
N GLY A 78 -5.09 3.03 -2.93
CA GLY A 78 -4.24 4.19 -3.12
C GLY A 78 -4.95 5.45 -2.68
N LYS A 79 -4.33 6.26 -1.82
CA LYS A 79 -4.80 7.61 -1.51
C LYS A 79 -4.23 8.58 -2.54
N ILE A 80 -5.10 9.44 -3.08
CA ILE A 80 -4.70 10.52 -4.00
C ILE A 80 -4.31 11.73 -3.15
N ASN A 81 -3.05 12.14 -3.26
CA ASN A 81 -2.51 13.30 -2.56
C ASN A 81 -2.84 14.60 -3.31
N GLN A 82 -2.65 15.74 -2.64
CA GLN A 82 -2.93 17.07 -3.21
C GLN A 82 -2.07 17.39 -4.45
N ASN A 83 -0.90 16.77 -4.58
CA ASN A 83 -0.03 16.88 -5.75
C ASN A 83 -0.39 15.90 -6.89
N GLY A 84 -1.50 15.15 -6.76
CA GLY A 84 -1.93 14.15 -7.73
C GLY A 84 -1.21 12.81 -7.63
N SER A 85 -0.20 12.65 -6.76
CA SER A 85 0.46 11.36 -6.57
C SER A 85 -0.43 10.37 -5.83
N ILE A 86 -0.25 9.08 -6.12
CA ILE A 86 -1.00 8.00 -5.46
C ILE A 86 -0.07 7.26 -4.51
N ALA A 87 -0.35 7.35 -3.22
CA ALA A 87 0.33 6.54 -2.21
C ALA A 87 -0.52 5.31 -1.93
N PHE A 88 0.02 4.10 -2.13
CA PHE A 88 -0.67 2.87 -1.79
C PHE A 88 -0.32 2.40 -0.39
N GLY A 89 -1.32 1.85 0.28
CA GLY A 89 -1.19 1.46 1.67
C GLY A 89 -2.51 0.97 2.27
N PRO A 90 -2.46 0.57 3.53
CA PRO A 90 -3.60 -0.01 4.22
C PRO A 90 -4.69 1.01 4.66
N PHE A 91 -5.16 1.87 3.74
CA PHE A 91 -6.17 2.90 4.01
C PHE A 91 -7.57 2.29 4.20
N ASN A 92 -7.81 1.68 5.36
CA ASN A 92 -9.09 1.05 5.65
C ASN A 92 -10.14 2.04 6.20
N VAL A 93 -9.72 3.21 6.74
CA VAL A 93 -10.65 4.24 7.22
C VAL A 93 -10.52 5.50 6.37
N ALA A 94 -11.59 5.77 5.64
CA ALA A 94 -11.67 6.91 4.75
C ALA A 94 -12.10 8.19 5.49
N LYS A 95 -11.55 9.34 5.09
CA LYS A 95 -11.90 10.66 5.63
C LYS A 95 -12.64 11.50 4.60
N ALA A 96 -13.62 12.28 5.04
CA ALA A 96 -14.35 13.22 4.20
C ALA A 96 -13.40 14.18 3.48
N GLY A 97 -13.70 14.43 2.21
CA GLY A 97 -12.88 15.26 1.32
C GLY A 97 -11.65 14.56 0.75
N GLU A 98 -11.29 13.37 1.23
CA GLU A 98 -10.19 12.59 0.65
C GLU A 98 -10.66 11.75 -0.54
N SER A 99 -9.75 11.55 -1.49
CA SER A 99 -9.99 10.72 -2.67
C SER A 99 -9.07 9.50 -2.66
N TYR A 100 -9.62 8.36 -3.08
CA TYR A 100 -8.95 7.08 -3.10
C TYR A 100 -9.18 6.38 -4.43
N THR A 101 -8.22 5.55 -4.83
CA THR A 101 -8.38 4.53 -5.85
C THR A 101 -8.38 3.16 -5.16
N VAL A 102 -9.39 2.35 -5.42
CA VAL A 102 -9.47 0.97 -4.93
C VAL A 102 -9.35 0.06 -6.14
N ILE A 103 -8.29 -0.73 -6.19
CA ILE A 103 -7.99 -1.64 -7.28
C ILE A 103 -8.18 -3.07 -6.77
N VAL A 104 -9.02 -3.83 -7.46
CA VAL A 104 -9.24 -5.26 -7.22
C VAL A 104 -8.82 -6.01 -8.47
N ASP A 105 -7.75 -6.78 -8.34
CA ASP A 105 -7.17 -7.56 -9.42
C ASP A 105 -7.42 -9.03 -9.19
N TYR A 106 -8.05 -9.69 -10.15
CA TYR A 106 -8.00 -11.13 -10.28
C TYR A 106 -6.94 -11.47 -11.32
N ILE A 107 -5.88 -12.14 -10.90
CA ILE A 107 -4.71 -12.41 -11.75
C ILE A 107 -4.31 -13.87 -11.70
N LYS A 108 -4.01 -14.43 -12.88
CA LYS A 108 -3.24 -15.66 -13.04
C LYS A 108 -1.82 -15.27 -13.45
N TYR A 109 -0.82 -15.64 -12.67
CA TYR A 109 0.51 -15.04 -12.79
C TYR A 109 1.65 -15.97 -12.39
N ILE A 110 2.85 -15.54 -12.75
CA ILE A 110 4.13 -16.02 -12.23
C ILE A 110 4.89 -14.81 -11.65
N THR A 111 5.75 -15.06 -10.66
CA THR A 111 6.56 -14.01 -10.03
C THR A 111 7.97 -14.09 -10.58
N THR A 112 8.49 -12.95 -11.04
CA THR A 112 9.91 -12.73 -11.32
C THR A 112 10.44 -11.64 -10.40
N SER A 113 11.64 -11.12 -10.63
CA SER A 113 12.17 -10.00 -9.86
C SER A 113 13.10 -9.12 -10.68
N ILE A 114 13.16 -7.84 -10.32
CA ILE A 114 14.22 -6.94 -10.76
C ILE A 114 15.23 -6.73 -9.62
N PRO A 115 16.53 -6.60 -9.93
CA PRO A 115 17.55 -6.30 -8.94
C PRO A 115 17.43 -4.84 -8.49
N ALA A 116 17.61 -4.61 -7.19
CA ALA A 116 17.72 -3.28 -6.61
C ALA A 116 18.69 -3.31 -5.41
N GLU A 117 19.07 -2.14 -4.94
CA GLU A 117 19.83 -1.96 -3.71
C GLU A 117 19.06 -1.00 -2.80
N TYR A 118 18.91 -1.39 -1.53
CA TYR A 118 18.29 -0.58 -0.50
C TYR A 118 19.36 -0.17 0.52
N ASN A 119 19.50 1.14 0.70
CA ASN A 119 20.45 1.74 1.62
C ASN A 119 19.69 2.52 2.69
N GLU A 120 20.03 2.30 3.95
CA GLU A 120 19.47 3.02 5.09
C GLU A 120 20.60 3.50 6.00
N GLU A 121 20.73 4.81 6.12
CA GLU A 121 21.62 5.46 7.05
C GLU A 121 20.78 6.19 8.11
N TYR A 122 21.17 6.07 9.37
CA TYR A 122 20.59 6.92 10.40
C TYR A 122 21.69 7.58 11.25
N GLN A 123 21.42 8.84 11.58
CA GLN A 123 22.21 9.64 12.50
C GLN A 123 21.32 9.98 13.71
N ILE A 124 21.83 9.67 14.89
CA ILE A 124 21.14 9.96 16.14
C ILE A 124 21.79 11.21 16.72
N ASP A 125 21.04 12.31 16.72
CA ASP A 125 21.42 13.49 17.47
C ASP A 125 20.74 13.41 18.83
N ASP A 126 21.50 13.61 19.90
CA ASP A 126 20.89 13.84 21.19
C ASP A 126 20.00 15.08 21.07
N TYR A 127 18.74 14.98 21.49
CA TYR A 127 17.94 16.15 21.83
C TYR A 127 18.47 16.74 23.16
N ALA A 128 19.79 16.88 23.26
CA ALA A 128 20.44 17.48 24.41
C ALA A 128 20.02 18.95 24.39
N THR A 129 19.34 19.37 25.46
CA THR A 129 19.35 20.69 26.13
C THR A 129 19.52 21.98 25.31
N ASN A 130 20.41 22.03 24.31
CA ASN A 130 20.59 23.11 23.35
C ASN A 130 19.40 23.34 22.40
N SER A 131 18.59 22.33 22.05
CA SER A 131 17.33 22.58 21.30
C SER A 131 16.32 23.30 22.19
N LEU A 132 16.01 22.72 23.36
CA LEU A 132 15.12 23.34 24.35
C LEU A 132 15.60 24.73 24.74
N LYS A 133 16.90 24.95 24.94
CA LYS A 133 17.47 26.26 25.25
C LYS A 133 17.36 27.25 24.10
N ARG A 134 17.49 26.81 22.84
CA ARG A 134 17.27 27.65 21.65
C ARG A 134 15.80 27.95 21.40
N ASP A 135 14.92 26.97 21.55
CA ASP A 135 13.48 27.14 21.42
C ASP A 135 12.96 28.02 22.56
N TRP A 136 13.48 27.85 23.78
CA TRP A 136 13.28 28.76 24.90
C TRP A 136 13.79 30.18 24.54
N LEU A 137 15.05 30.37 24.11
CA LEU A 137 15.53 31.70 23.71
C LEU A 137 14.70 32.36 22.58
N LYS A 138 14.21 31.58 21.61
CA LYS A 138 13.37 32.07 20.50
C LYS A 138 11.96 32.44 20.94
N ILE A 139 11.33 31.63 21.79
CA ILE A 139 9.98 31.89 22.31
C ILE A 139 9.98 33.09 23.26
N TYR A 140 11.09 33.29 23.98
CA TYR A 140 11.17 34.25 25.06
C TYR A 140 11.96 35.53 24.75
N ASN A 141 12.51 35.71 23.54
CA ASN A 141 13.25 36.92 23.12
C ASN A 141 14.28 37.45 24.16
N GLY A 142 14.83 36.57 25.00
CA GLY A 142 15.74 36.95 26.08
C GLY A 142 15.10 37.46 27.39
N GLU A 143 13.78 37.32 27.59
CA GLU A 143 13.14 37.63 28.87
C GLU A 143 13.66 36.71 29.99
N ALA A 144 14.20 37.32 31.06
CA ALA A 144 14.84 36.60 32.16
C ALA A 144 13.84 35.86 33.08
N ASN A 145 12.54 36.17 33.02
CA ASN A 145 11.50 35.58 33.88
C ASN A 145 10.17 35.40 33.11
N PRO A 146 9.99 34.29 32.38
CA PRO A 146 8.77 34.05 31.63
C PRO A 146 7.57 33.81 32.55
N LYS A 147 6.44 34.46 32.22
CA LYS A 147 5.15 34.26 32.92
C LYS A 147 4.69 32.80 32.83
N LYS A 148 4.05 32.29 33.89
CA LYS A 148 3.62 30.89 34.06
C LYS A 148 2.76 30.35 32.90
N GLU A 149 2.03 31.23 32.22
CA GLU A 149 1.18 30.92 31.06
C GLU A 149 1.99 30.46 29.83
N LEU A 150 3.25 30.89 29.69
CA LEU A 150 4.07 30.57 28.52
C LEU A 150 4.66 29.15 28.55
N PHE A 151 4.76 28.52 29.72
CA PHE A 151 5.18 27.11 29.85
C PHE A 151 4.23 26.14 29.14
N THR A 152 3.00 26.56 28.86
CA THR A 152 2.01 25.76 28.11
C THR A 152 2.36 25.58 26.62
N LYS A 153 3.31 26.37 26.09
CA LYS A 153 3.75 26.29 24.69
C LYS A 153 4.92 25.34 24.44
N LEU A 154 5.60 24.87 25.50
CA LEU A 154 6.65 23.86 25.34
C LEU A 154 6.01 22.49 25.18
N ASP A 155 6.32 21.81 24.07
CA ASP A 155 5.96 20.40 23.92
C ASP A 155 6.83 19.52 24.81
N THR A 156 6.37 19.31 26.03
CA THR A 156 7.04 18.48 27.03
C THR A 156 7.06 17.00 26.64
N THR A 157 6.26 16.57 25.64
CA THR A 157 6.23 15.17 25.18
C THR A 157 7.50 14.77 24.41
N LEU A 158 8.35 15.74 24.04
CA LEU A 158 9.61 15.51 23.34
C LEU A 158 10.82 15.41 24.28
N ILE A 159 10.65 15.75 25.56
CA ILE A 159 11.73 15.70 26.55
C ILE A 159 12.21 14.25 26.71
N GLY A 160 13.52 14.04 26.56
CA GLY A 160 14.16 12.72 26.66
C GLY A 160 14.11 11.86 25.40
N LYS A 161 13.43 12.30 24.32
CA LYS A 161 13.52 11.66 23.00
C LYS A 161 14.80 12.09 22.30
N LYS A 162 15.38 11.25 21.45
CA LYS A 162 16.49 11.61 20.55
C LYS A 162 15.97 11.91 19.15
N ILE A 163 16.65 12.78 18.42
CA ILE A 163 16.36 13.04 17.01
C ILE A 163 17.07 11.99 16.19
N ILE A 164 16.32 11.27 15.36
CA ILE A 164 16.85 10.33 14.39
C ILE A 164 16.65 10.97 13.03
N ASN A 165 17.75 11.36 12.38
CA ASN A 165 17.73 11.72 10.98
C ASN A 165 18.00 10.44 10.18
N ARG A 166 16.97 9.92 9.53
CA ARG A 166 17.03 8.72 8.70
C ARG A 166 17.09 9.15 7.23
N GLN A 167 18.06 8.63 6.50
CA GLN A 167 18.14 8.71 5.06
C GLN A 167 17.98 7.31 4.48
N THR A 168 16.99 7.14 3.61
CA THR A 168 16.73 5.89 2.90
C THR A 168 16.89 6.11 1.42
N GLU A 169 17.56 5.20 0.73
CA GLU A 169 17.79 5.24 -0.70
C GLU A 169 17.41 3.89 -1.33
N LEU A 170 16.73 3.95 -2.47
CA LEU A 170 16.48 2.80 -3.33
C LEU A 170 17.10 3.04 -4.70
N ARG A 171 17.93 2.09 -5.13
CA ARG A 171 18.65 2.12 -6.39
C ARG A 171 18.25 0.94 -7.27
N THR A 172 18.08 1.21 -8.55
CA THR A 172 17.91 0.21 -9.61
C THR A 172 18.94 0.49 -10.72
N ASN A 173 18.97 -0.35 -11.76
CA ASN A 173 19.80 -0.10 -12.95
C ASN A 173 19.42 1.18 -13.71
N HIS A 174 18.25 1.78 -13.44
CA HIS A 174 17.73 2.94 -14.19
C HIS A 174 17.54 4.20 -13.36
N GLY A 175 17.97 4.19 -12.09
CA GLY A 175 17.90 5.39 -11.26
C GLY A 175 17.94 5.12 -9.77
N VAL A 176 17.81 6.22 -9.03
CA VAL A 176 17.89 6.27 -7.58
C VAL A 176 16.82 7.21 -7.06
N VAL A 177 16.17 6.82 -5.97
CA VAL A 177 15.33 7.72 -5.17
C VAL A 177 15.82 7.72 -3.74
N SER A 178 15.78 8.88 -3.09
CA SER A 178 16.21 9.06 -1.71
C SER A 178 15.19 9.87 -0.94
N THR A 179 14.97 9.50 0.32
CA THR A 179 14.07 10.21 1.24
C THR A 179 14.81 10.46 2.54
N GLN A 180 14.62 11.66 3.10
CA GLN A 180 15.10 12.01 4.42
C GLN A 180 13.91 12.21 5.35
N LYS A 181 13.91 11.52 6.49
CA LYS A 181 12.87 11.61 7.51
C LYS A 181 13.48 11.86 8.88
N ARG A 182 12.88 12.79 9.62
CA ARG A 182 13.22 13.05 11.02
C ARG A 182 12.22 12.37 11.93
N GLU A 183 12.71 11.57 12.87
CA GLU A 183 11.88 10.87 13.87
C GLU A 183 12.36 11.18 15.29
N TYR A 184 11.44 11.14 16.25
CA TYR A 184 11.74 11.35 17.67
C TYR A 184 11.43 10.06 18.44
N ARG A 185 12.45 9.40 19.00
CA ARG A 185 12.26 8.14 19.76
C ARG A 185 13.07 8.13 21.06
N PHE A 186 12.60 7.40 22.05
CA PHE A 186 13.39 7.03 23.23
C PHE A 186 14.34 5.90 22.83
N ILE A 187 15.63 6.19 22.66
CA ILE A 187 16.63 5.18 22.26
C ILE A 187 17.81 5.22 23.25
N VAL A 188 18.29 4.03 23.62
CA VAL A 188 19.39 3.80 24.56
C VAL A 188 20.77 3.80 23.86
N ASP A 189 20.83 3.48 22.56
CA ASP A 189 22.06 3.43 21.78
C ASP A 189 22.27 4.69 20.91
N THR A 190 23.51 5.17 20.79
CA THR A 190 23.91 6.44 20.16
C THR A 190 24.67 6.28 18.86
N LYS A 191 24.89 5.05 18.37
CA LYS A 191 25.80 4.86 17.25
C LYS A 191 25.13 5.07 15.89
N LYS A 192 25.80 5.86 15.04
CA LYS A 192 25.55 5.93 13.59
C LYS A 192 25.64 4.51 13.03
N LYS A 193 24.64 4.12 12.23
CA LYS A 193 24.62 2.84 11.53
C LYS A 193 24.18 3.07 10.10
N SER A 194 24.84 2.38 9.20
CA SER A 194 24.49 2.33 7.78
C SER A 194 24.33 0.87 7.41
N PHE A 195 23.30 0.59 6.63
CA PHE A 195 23.02 -0.72 6.08
C PHE A 195 22.81 -0.60 4.58
N SER A 196 23.45 -1.48 3.83
CA SER A 196 23.23 -1.65 2.40
C SER A 196 22.87 -3.11 2.15
N HIS A 197 21.78 -3.34 1.44
CA HIS A 197 21.34 -4.68 1.06
C HIS A 197 20.97 -4.71 -0.42
N LYS A 198 21.51 -5.70 -1.13
CA LYS A 198 20.97 -6.09 -2.43
C LYS A 198 19.63 -6.76 -2.22
N VAL A 199 18.60 -6.27 -2.90
CA VAL A 199 17.23 -6.75 -2.77
C VAL A 199 16.68 -7.14 -4.14
N LYS A 200 15.80 -8.13 -4.15
CA LYS A 200 15.06 -8.55 -5.34
C LYS A 200 13.62 -8.05 -5.19
N ILE A 201 13.21 -7.11 -6.02
CA ILE A 201 11.84 -6.57 -6.02
C ILE A 201 10.97 -7.53 -6.82
N PRO A 202 9.96 -8.19 -6.20
CA PRO A 202 9.12 -9.12 -6.94
C PRO A 202 8.30 -8.39 -7.99
N VAL A 203 8.12 -9.02 -9.14
CA VAL A 203 7.36 -8.49 -10.28
C VAL A 203 6.35 -9.54 -10.70
N TYR A 204 5.08 -9.13 -10.76
CA TYR A 204 3.96 -10.02 -11.10
C TYR A 204 3.71 -9.96 -12.60
N VAL A 205 3.97 -11.06 -13.29
CA VAL A 205 3.77 -11.20 -14.74
C VAL A 205 2.62 -12.17 -14.98
N GLY A 206 1.57 -11.72 -15.64
CA GLY A 206 0.38 -12.53 -15.78
C GLY A 206 -0.71 -11.90 -16.63
N VAL A 207 -1.90 -12.49 -16.53
CA VAL A 207 -3.13 -12.04 -17.18
C VAL A 207 -4.29 -12.07 -16.19
N GLY A 208 -5.35 -11.32 -16.47
CA GLY A 208 -6.44 -11.20 -15.52
C GLY A 208 -7.45 -10.12 -15.83
N LEU A 209 -8.15 -9.69 -14.79
CA LEU A 209 -9.11 -8.60 -14.82
C LEU A 209 -8.81 -7.64 -13.66
N ARG A 210 -8.89 -6.34 -13.94
CA ARG A 210 -8.78 -5.26 -12.98
C ARG A 210 -10.10 -4.55 -12.86
N ILE A 211 -10.56 -4.38 -11.63
CA ILE A 211 -11.66 -3.48 -11.26
C ILE A 211 -11.04 -2.31 -10.52
N GLN A 212 -11.19 -1.10 -11.04
CA GLN A 212 -10.67 0.12 -10.43
C GLN A 212 -11.84 1.05 -10.08
N ALA A 213 -12.00 1.33 -8.80
CA ALA A 213 -12.96 2.30 -8.29
C ALA A 213 -12.22 3.58 -7.89
N SER A 214 -12.56 4.70 -8.50
CA SER A 214 -12.08 6.03 -8.09
C SER A 214 -13.16 6.69 -7.25
N VAL A 215 -12.89 6.91 -5.97
CA VAL A 215 -13.88 7.38 -4.99
C VAL A 215 -13.43 8.66 -4.31
N THR A 216 -14.39 9.54 -4.04
CA THR A 216 -14.24 10.70 -3.15
C THR A 216 -15.22 10.53 -2.00
N VAL A 217 -14.71 10.61 -0.77
CA VAL A 217 -15.52 10.47 0.44
C VAL A 217 -16.23 11.78 0.72
N VAL A 218 -17.55 11.74 0.83
CA VAL A 218 -18.38 12.93 1.06
C VAL A 218 -18.64 13.14 2.55
N LYS A 219 -18.77 12.04 3.31
CA LYS A 219 -19.11 12.08 4.74
C LYS A 219 -18.14 11.21 5.52
N ASP A 220 -17.67 11.72 6.66
CA ASP A 220 -16.85 10.94 7.59
C ASP A 220 -17.67 9.74 8.08
N SER A 221 -17.08 8.55 7.98
CA SER A 221 -17.73 7.33 8.44
C SER A 221 -16.67 6.36 8.94
N LEU A 222 -16.68 6.11 10.25
CA LEU A 222 -15.87 5.08 10.89
C LEU A 222 -16.18 3.67 10.35
N SER A 223 -17.32 3.50 9.67
CA SER A 223 -17.77 2.24 9.07
C SER A 223 -17.43 2.11 7.57
N LEU A 224 -16.80 3.13 6.97
CA LEU A 224 -16.48 3.09 5.55
C LEU A 224 -15.27 2.20 5.29
N ASN A 225 -15.54 0.98 4.84
CA ASN A 225 -14.53 -0.02 4.50
C ASN A 225 -14.19 0.04 3.00
N LEU A 226 -13.05 0.67 2.67
CA LEU A 226 -12.52 0.72 1.30
C LEU A 226 -11.92 -0.61 0.82
N GLY A 227 -11.72 -1.58 1.72
CA GLY A 227 -11.12 -2.89 1.42
C GLY A 227 -12.05 -3.90 0.77
N SER A 228 -13.29 -3.52 0.42
CA SER A 228 -14.21 -4.41 -0.30
C SER A 228 -15.09 -3.66 -1.28
N LEU A 229 -15.30 -4.22 -2.47
CA LEU A 229 -16.22 -3.63 -3.46
C LEU A 229 -17.64 -3.50 -2.91
N TYR A 230 -18.13 -4.51 -2.18
CA TYR A 230 -19.46 -4.45 -1.58
C TYR A 230 -19.58 -3.34 -0.52
N GLY A 231 -18.53 -3.12 0.27
CA GLY A 231 -18.46 -1.97 1.18
C GLY A 231 -18.58 -0.63 0.45
N LEU A 232 -17.96 -0.50 -0.73
CA LEU A 232 -18.11 0.68 -1.57
C LEU A 232 -19.54 0.85 -2.10
N ALA A 233 -20.22 -0.23 -2.51
CA ALA A 233 -21.64 -0.18 -2.92
C ALA A 233 -22.54 0.35 -1.80
N ILE A 234 -22.41 -0.21 -0.59
CA ILE A 234 -23.21 0.21 0.58
C ILE A 234 -22.93 1.68 0.92
N ALA A 235 -21.67 2.09 0.85
CA ALA A 235 -21.30 3.47 1.12
C ALA A 235 -21.86 4.44 0.08
N ALA A 236 -21.83 4.06 -1.20
CA ALA A 236 -22.42 4.83 -2.28
C ALA A 236 -23.96 4.94 -2.12
N SER A 237 -24.65 3.85 -1.75
CA SER A 237 -26.11 3.88 -1.56
C SER A 237 -26.57 4.71 -0.36
N LYS A 238 -25.66 5.05 0.56
CA LYS A 238 -25.88 5.93 1.71
C LYS A 238 -25.38 7.37 1.49
N ASP A 239 -24.99 7.72 0.26
CA ASP A 239 -24.39 9.02 -0.08
C ASP A 239 -23.17 9.36 0.81
N GLN A 240 -22.37 8.35 1.15
CA GLN A 240 -21.14 8.52 1.94
C GLN A 240 -19.90 8.71 1.06
N LEU A 241 -19.97 8.23 -0.19
CA LEU A 241 -18.96 8.46 -1.21
C LEU A 241 -19.62 8.63 -2.58
N ASN A 242 -18.89 9.29 -3.48
CA ASN A 242 -19.19 9.34 -4.91
C ASN A 242 -17.99 8.82 -5.68
N GLY A 243 -18.21 8.27 -6.86
CA GLY A 243 -17.11 7.76 -7.65
C GLY A 243 -17.52 7.01 -8.91
N THR A 244 -16.50 6.64 -9.67
CA THR A 244 -16.61 5.90 -10.92
C THR A 244 -15.96 4.53 -10.78
N LEU A 245 -16.43 3.58 -11.58
CA LEU A 245 -15.88 2.23 -11.65
C LEU A 245 -15.36 2.00 -13.07
N VAL A 246 -14.19 1.39 -13.21
CA VAL A 246 -13.63 0.98 -14.49
C VAL A 246 -13.26 -0.49 -14.39
N ILE A 247 -13.52 -1.24 -15.46
CA ILE A 247 -13.18 -2.65 -15.56
C ILE A 247 -12.27 -2.81 -16.78
N GLN A 248 -11.13 -3.45 -16.59
CA GLN A 248 -10.08 -3.56 -17.59
C GLN A 248 -9.58 -5.00 -17.65
N THR A 249 -9.42 -5.55 -18.85
CA THR A 249 -8.70 -6.82 -19.04
C THR A 249 -7.19 -6.59 -19.00
N LEU A 250 -6.48 -7.48 -18.33
CA LEU A 250 -5.02 -7.48 -18.22
C LEU A 250 -4.50 -8.60 -19.12
N GLY A 251 -4.03 -8.27 -20.31
CA GLY A 251 -3.47 -9.27 -21.22
C GLY A 251 -4.46 -10.35 -21.70
N ILE A 252 -5.77 -10.08 -21.67
CA ILE A 252 -6.80 -10.99 -22.20
C ILE A 252 -7.60 -10.26 -23.28
N SER A 253 -7.76 -10.89 -24.43
CA SER A 253 -8.59 -10.38 -25.53
C SER A 253 -9.23 -11.51 -26.31
N GLY A 254 -10.25 -11.21 -27.12
CA GLY A 254 -10.94 -12.20 -27.94
C GLY A 254 -12.41 -11.84 -28.19
N GLU A 255 -13.01 -12.53 -29.17
CA GLU A 255 -14.41 -12.33 -29.60
C GLU A 255 -15.40 -12.45 -28.42
N ASN A 256 -15.16 -13.39 -27.51
CA ASN A 256 -16.02 -13.67 -26.36
C ASN A 256 -15.65 -12.86 -25.10
N ILE A 257 -14.60 -12.04 -25.13
CA ILE A 257 -14.11 -11.30 -23.96
C ILE A 257 -14.67 -9.88 -23.95
N SER A 258 -14.56 -9.18 -25.08
CA SER A 258 -14.97 -7.77 -25.18
C SER A 258 -16.43 -7.52 -24.77
N PRO A 259 -17.42 -8.34 -25.20
CA PRO A 259 -18.82 -8.16 -24.80
C PRO A 259 -19.07 -8.43 -23.31
N ALA A 260 -18.17 -9.13 -22.63
CA ALA A 260 -18.31 -9.46 -21.22
C ALA A 260 -17.80 -8.34 -20.29
N VAL A 261 -17.11 -7.32 -20.80
CA VAL A 261 -16.61 -6.20 -19.98
C VAL A 261 -17.69 -5.11 -19.91
N PRO A 262 -18.27 -4.82 -18.73
CA PRO A 262 -19.26 -3.76 -18.60
C PRO A 262 -18.58 -2.39 -18.67
N ILE A 263 -19.37 -1.37 -19.00
CA ILE A 263 -18.95 0.04 -18.98
C ILE A 263 -19.75 0.77 -17.90
N PRO A 264 -19.43 0.56 -16.60
CA PRO A 264 -20.12 1.27 -15.53
C PRO A 264 -19.65 2.74 -15.48
N ASP A 265 -20.58 3.67 -15.23
CA ASP A 265 -20.29 5.10 -15.06
C ASP A 265 -20.19 5.52 -13.59
N ARG A 266 -20.81 4.74 -12.69
CA ARG A 266 -20.93 5.03 -11.26
C ARG A 266 -20.77 3.79 -10.38
N ILE A 267 -20.48 4.02 -9.11
CA ILE A 267 -20.42 2.95 -8.11
C ILE A 267 -21.80 2.79 -7.46
N ASN A 268 -22.40 1.62 -7.58
CA ASN A 268 -23.57 1.19 -6.82
C ASN A 268 -23.61 -0.34 -6.77
N GLU A 269 -24.63 -0.88 -6.09
CA GLU A 269 -24.78 -2.34 -5.96
C GLU A 269 -24.89 -3.04 -7.32
N THR A 270 -25.66 -2.48 -8.25
CA THR A 270 -25.87 -3.05 -9.59
C THR A 270 -24.58 -3.09 -10.40
N THR A 271 -23.78 -2.02 -10.41
CA THR A 271 -22.52 -1.97 -11.17
C THR A 271 -21.46 -2.91 -10.59
N ILE A 272 -21.44 -3.10 -9.27
CA ILE A 272 -20.57 -4.08 -8.60
C ILE A 272 -21.02 -5.52 -8.90
N GLN A 273 -22.32 -5.80 -8.87
CA GLN A 273 -22.85 -7.11 -9.26
C GLN A 273 -22.49 -7.44 -10.72
N ALA A 274 -22.66 -6.48 -11.64
CA ALA A 274 -22.25 -6.63 -13.03
C ALA A 274 -20.74 -6.90 -13.17
N ALA A 275 -19.91 -6.16 -12.42
CA ALA A 275 -18.46 -6.37 -12.41
C ALA A 275 -18.07 -7.79 -11.95
N MET A 276 -18.75 -8.31 -10.93
CA MET A 276 -18.52 -9.66 -10.41
C MET A 276 -18.97 -10.75 -11.40
N GLN A 277 -20.09 -10.55 -12.10
CA GLN A 277 -20.54 -11.46 -13.16
C GLN A 277 -19.54 -11.50 -14.31
N SER A 278 -19.09 -10.32 -14.77
CA SER A 278 -18.06 -10.20 -15.81
C SER A 278 -16.75 -10.87 -15.43
N LEU A 279 -16.34 -10.74 -14.16
CA LEU A 279 -15.18 -11.44 -13.64
C LEU A 279 -15.33 -12.96 -13.76
N ALA A 280 -16.48 -13.51 -13.35
CA ALA A 280 -16.76 -14.94 -13.46
C ALA A 280 -16.79 -15.41 -14.93
N THR A 281 -17.44 -14.65 -15.81
CA THR A 281 -17.50 -14.94 -17.24
C THR A 281 -16.11 -14.95 -17.86
N ILE A 282 -15.33 -13.88 -17.68
CA ILE A 282 -13.97 -13.78 -18.23
C ILE A 282 -13.09 -14.88 -17.68
N LYS A 283 -13.15 -15.17 -16.36
CA LYS A 283 -12.43 -16.28 -15.74
C LYS A 283 -12.71 -17.62 -16.43
N SER A 284 -13.96 -17.91 -16.78
CA SER A 284 -14.31 -19.14 -17.50
C SER A 284 -13.77 -19.17 -18.94
N LYS A 285 -13.68 -17.99 -19.58
CA LYS A 285 -13.27 -17.81 -20.98
C LYS A 285 -11.77 -17.75 -21.20
N ILE A 286 -11.00 -17.57 -20.14
CA ILE A 286 -9.53 -17.53 -20.17
C ILE A 286 -8.92 -18.80 -20.81
N TYR A 287 -9.61 -19.94 -20.75
CA TYR A 287 -9.16 -21.22 -21.30
C TYR A 287 -9.76 -21.56 -22.67
N ASP A 288 -10.64 -20.71 -23.22
CA ASP A 288 -11.24 -20.94 -24.54
C ASP A 288 -10.18 -20.82 -25.64
N VAL A 289 -10.26 -21.69 -26.64
CA VAL A 289 -9.33 -21.71 -27.78
C VAL A 289 -9.31 -20.42 -28.60
N LYS A 290 -10.41 -19.65 -28.56
CA LYS A 290 -10.57 -18.35 -29.24
C LYS A 290 -10.02 -17.17 -28.44
N THR A 291 -9.64 -17.39 -27.17
CA THR A 291 -9.12 -16.34 -26.30
C THR A 291 -7.64 -16.13 -26.58
N GLN A 292 -7.26 -14.88 -26.78
CA GLN A 292 -5.87 -14.47 -26.93
C GLN A 292 -5.34 -14.01 -25.59
N ILE A 293 -4.27 -14.67 -25.14
CA ILE A 293 -3.60 -14.40 -23.86
C ILE A 293 -2.29 -13.69 -24.16
N THR A 294 -1.99 -12.57 -23.53
CA THR A 294 -0.70 -11.88 -23.68
C THR A 294 -0.25 -11.43 -22.30
N PRO A 295 0.61 -12.19 -21.61
CA PRO A 295 1.06 -11.82 -20.28
C PRO A 295 1.70 -10.44 -20.28
N GLN A 296 1.46 -9.72 -19.19
CA GLN A 296 1.97 -8.38 -18.96
C GLN A 296 2.51 -8.30 -17.54
N VAL A 297 3.41 -7.36 -17.28
CA VAL A 297 3.70 -6.95 -15.91
C VAL A 297 2.48 -6.17 -15.42
N VAL A 298 1.81 -6.68 -14.38
CA VAL A 298 0.56 -6.09 -13.87
C VAL A 298 0.73 -5.38 -12.53
N ALA A 299 1.79 -5.74 -11.80
CA ALA A 299 2.11 -5.21 -10.49
C ALA A 299 3.56 -5.53 -10.11
N PHE A 300 4.03 -4.92 -9.04
CA PHE A 300 5.27 -5.32 -8.37
C PHE A 300 5.10 -5.32 -6.84
N GLY A 301 6.06 -5.91 -6.16
CA GLY A 301 6.18 -5.99 -4.72
C GLY A 301 7.06 -4.87 -4.19
N LEU A 302 6.55 -3.90 -3.44
CA LEU A 302 7.39 -2.89 -2.79
C LEU A 302 7.56 -3.20 -1.29
N PRO A 303 8.71 -3.81 -0.89
CA PRO A 303 8.93 -4.18 0.52
C PRO A 303 9.19 -2.97 1.43
N TYR A 304 9.55 -1.82 0.87
CA TYR A 304 9.93 -0.62 1.62
C TYR A 304 9.06 0.57 1.24
N SER A 305 8.53 1.30 2.23
CA SER A 305 7.78 2.53 2.00
C SER A 305 8.75 3.70 1.83
N ILE A 306 9.19 3.93 0.59
CA ILE A 306 10.06 5.04 0.21
C ILE A 306 9.29 5.92 -0.78
N GLU A 307 9.29 7.23 -0.54
CA GLU A 307 8.61 8.18 -1.42
C GLU A 307 9.27 8.17 -2.80
N GLY A 308 8.47 8.15 -3.87
CA GLY A 308 8.95 8.07 -5.26
C GLY A 308 9.50 6.70 -5.69
N ALA A 309 9.59 5.70 -4.80
CA ALA A 309 10.05 4.36 -5.18
C ALA A 309 9.11 3.70 -6.19
N LYS A 310 7.80 3.93 -6.11
CA LYS A 310 6.86 3.42 -7.10
C LYS A 310 7.22 3.90 -8.51
N ASP A 311 7.40 5.20 -8.66
CA ASP A 311 7.68 5.83 -9.95
C ASP A 311 9.04 5.37 -10.51
N LEU A 312 10.05 5.23 -9.63
CA LEU A 312 11.34 4.65 -10.00
C LEU A 312 11.19 3.22 -10.53
N ILE A 313 10.45 2.36 -9.83
CA ILE A 313 10.26 0.96 -10.24
C ILE A 313 9.45 0.86 -11.53
N GLU A 314 8.40 1.66 -11.68
CA GLU A 314 7.63 1.71 -12.93
C GLU A 314 8.49 2.17 -14.10
N SER A 315 9.26 3.24 -13.94
CA SER A 315 10.19 3.72 -14.96
C SER A 315 11.23 2.65 -15.34
N SER A 316 11.77 1.93 -14.36
CA SER A 316 12.69 0.81 -14.59
C SER A 316 12.05 -0.32 -15.37
N LEU A 317 10.81 -0.70 -15.02
CA LEU A 317 10.07 -1.76 -15.72
C LEU A 317 9.67 -1.36 -17.15
N HIS A 318 9.38 -0.08 -17.40
CA HIS A 318 9.13 0.43 -18.74
C HIS A 318 10.38 0.45 -19.61
N THR A 319 11.52 0.81 -19.01
CA THR A 319 12.81 0.91 -19.72
C THR A 319 13.38 -0.47 -20.04
N ASP A 320 13.30 -1.39 -19.07
CA ASP A 320 13.92 -2.71 -19.17
C ASP A 320 13.02 -3.81 -18.60
N PRO A 321 11.89 -4.11 -19.27
CA PRO A 321 10.92 -5.10 -18.80
C PRO A 321 11.55 -6.49 -18.65
N PRO A 322 10.94 -7.37 -17.83
CA PRO A 322 11.41 -8.75 -17.71
C PRO A 322 11.41 -9.48 -19.06
N LEU A 323 12.53 -10.14 -19.37
CA LEU A 323 12.64 -11.01 -20.54
C LEU A 323 12.18 -12.42 -20.15
N VAL A 324 11.15 -12.90 -20.84
CA VAL A 324 10.69 -14.28 -20.77
C VAL A 324 11.42 -15.12 -21.80
N ILE A 325 12.09 -16.16 -21.33
CA ILE A 325 12.73 -17.19 -22.15
C ILE A 325 11.86 -18.43 -22.07
N ILE A 326 11.34 -18.86 -23.21
CA ILE A 326 10.63 -20.13 -23.29
C ILE A 326 11.56 -21.19 -23.88
N ASN A 327 11.89 -22.19 -23.06
CA ASN A 327 12.86 -23.21 -23.44
C ASN A 327 12.26 -24.28 -24.36
N SER A 328 13.09 -25.20 -24.86
CA SER A 328 12.67 -26.30 -25.73
C SER A 328 11.62 -27.24 -25.09
N LYS A 329 11.55 -27.29 -23.75
CA LYS A 329 10.53 -28.04 -22.99
C LYS A 329 9.24 -27.25 -22.78
N ARG A 330 9.13 -26.03 -23.32
CA ARG A 330 8.01 -25.09 -23.15
C ARG A 330 7.84 -24.56 -21.72
N GLU A 331 8.90 -24.58 -20.93
CA GLU A 331 8.90 -24.00 -19.59
C GLU A 331 9.24 -22.50 -19.68
N ILE A 332 8.53 -21.69 -18.90
CA ILE A 332 8.80 -20.25 -18.78
C ILE A 332 9.91 -20.03 -17.76
N ASN A 333 11.00 -19.40 -18.22
CA ASN A 333 12.06 -18.90 -17.37
C ASN A 333 12.19 -17.39 -17.57
N PHE A 334 12.65 -16.69 -16.54
CA PHE A 334 13.00 -15.27 -16.66
C PHE A 334 14.50 -15.12 -16.73
N GLN A 335 14.98 -14.23 -17.58
CA GLN A 335 16.39 -13.86 -17.55
C GLN A 335 16.70 -13.19 -16.22
N GLU A 336 17.61 -13.77 -15.45
CA GLU A 336 18.15 -13.10 -14.27
C GLU A 336 18.97 -11.88 -14.70
N LYS A 337 18.65 -10.73 -14.10
CA LYS A 337 19.41 -9.49 -14.26
C LYS A 337 20.16 -9.20 -12.98
N ASN A 338 21.40 -8.78 -13.11
CA ASN A 338 22.21 -8.29 -11.99
C ASN A 338 22.12 -6.77 -11.91
N LEU A 339 22.37 -6.24 -10.72
CA LEU A 339 22.59 -4.81 -10.54
C LEU A 339 23.96 -4.47 -11.12
N ASN A 340 24.02 -3.50 -12.04
CA ASN A 340 25.25 -3.09 -12.72
C ASN A 340 26.15 -2.21 -11.86
#